data_AF-A0A357CX97-F1
#
_entry.id   AF-A0A357CX97-F1
#
_cell.length_a   1.000
_cell.length_b   1.000
_cell.length_c   1.000
_cell.angle_alpha   90.00
_cell.angle_beta   90.00
_cell.angle_gamma   90.00
#
_symmetry.space_group_name_H-M   'P 1'
#
loop_
_entity.id
_entity.type
_entity.pdbx_description
1 polymer ?
#
loop_
_entity_poly.entity_id
_entity_poly.type
_entity_poly.pdbx_seq_one_letter_code
_entity_poly.pdbx_strand_id
1 'polypeptide(L)' 'ARNAIKKGGNIPAAVNGANESAVSLFLEKKISYLDIFDLVAQAAENAVYIKKPSLDDILQTDKAAREFV' A
#
# COMPACT_ATOMS: atom_id res chain seq x y z
N ALA A 1 1.63 3.83 8.42
CA ALA A 1 0.38 3.51 9.15
C ALA A 1 -0.38 4.74 9.70
N ARG A 2 0.12 5.46 10.73
CA ARG A 2 -0.65 6.55 11.38
C ARG A 2 -1.19 7.62 10.41
N ASN A 3 -0.38 8.05 9.44
CA ASN A 3 -0.80 9.05 8.45
C ASN A 3 -1.89 8.52 7.51
N ALA A 4 -1.81 7.26 7.08
CA ALA A 4 -2.83 6.63 6.25
C ALA A 4 -4.17 6.51 6.97
N ILE A 5 -4.17 6.09 8.23
CA ILE A 5 -5.37 6.02 9.08
C ILE A 5 -6.00 7.40 9.23
N LYS A 6 -5.18 8.43 9.50
CA LYS A 6 -5.66 9.82 9.61
C LYS A 6 -6.24 10.37 8.29
N LYS A 7 -5.64 10.02 7.16
CA LYS A 7 -6.13 10.42 5.82
C LYS A 7 -7.43 9.70 5.46
N GLY A 8 -7.61 8.47 5.97
CA GLY A 8 -8.81 7.67 5.76
C GLY A 8 -9.05 7.38 4.28
N GLY A 9 -10.31 7.19 3.90
CA GLY A 9 -10.66 6.81 2.53
C GLY A 9 -10.03 5.48 2.14
N ASN A 10 -9.45 5.40 0.95
CA ASN A 10 -8.80 4.19 0.43
C ASN A 10 -7.30 4.04 0.80
N ILE A 11 -6.64 5.06 1.36
CA ILE A 11 -5.19 5.04 1.61
C ILE A 11 -4.74 3.91 2.56
N PRO A 12 -5.52 3.53 3.60
CA PRO A 12 -5.18 2.36 4.41
C PRO A 12 -5.08 1.06 3.59
N ALA A 13 -5.91 0.90 2.55
CA ALA A 13 -5.86 -0.27 1.66
C ALA A 13 -4.58 -0.27 0.81
N ALA A 14 -4.17 0.90 0.29
CA ALA A 14 -2.90 1.03 -0.44
C ALA A 14 -1.70 0.65 0.44
N VAL A 15 -1.66 1.15 1.67
CA VAL A 15 -0.60 0.80 2.64
C VAL A 15 -0.60 -0.69 2.96
N ASN A 16 -1.78 -1.31 3.13
CA ASN A 16 -1.88 -2.73 3.44
C ASN A 16 -1.40 -3.61 2.27
N GLY A 17 -1.93 -3.37 1.07
CA GLY A 17 -1.56 -4.13 -0.13
C GLY A 17 -0.06 -4.03 -0.43
N ALA A 18 0.50 -2.82 -0.37
CA ALA A 18 1.94 -2.60 -0.55
C ALA A 18 2.79 -3.33 0.50
N ASN A 19 2.36 -3.32 1.77
CA ASN A 19 3.10 -3.98 2.84
C ASN A 19 3.13 -5.50 2.65
N GLU A 20 2.01 -6.11 2.25
CA GLU A 20 1.97 -7.55 1.99
C GLU A 20 2.90 -7.96 0.84
N SER A 21 2.89 -7.23 -0.28
CA SER A 21 3.83 -7.49 -1.39
C SER A 21 5.29 -7.30 -0.96
N ALA A 22 5.61 -6.20 -0.27
CA ALA A 22 6.98 -5.90 0.16
C ALA A 22 7.51 -6.95 1.16
N VAL A 23 6.68 -7.37 2.11
CA VAL A 23 7.05 -8.44 3.06
C VAL A 23 7.30 -9.75 2.33
N SER A 24 6.51 -10.09 1.30
CA SER A 24 6.75 -11.28 0.47
C SER A 24 8.12 -11.22 -0.21
N LEU A 25 8.42 -10.08 -0.86
CA LEU A 25 9.72 -9.86 -1.51
C LEU A 25 10.89 -9.94 -0.51
N PHE A 26 10.72 -9.40 0.70
CA PHE A 26 11.72 -9.49 1.75
C PHE A 26 11.96 -10.93 2.21
N LEU A 27 10.90 -11.71 2.42
CA LEU A 27 11.00 -13.13 2.80
C LEU A 27 11.67 -13.97 1.69
N GLU A 28 11.46 -13.59 0.43
CA GLU A 28 12.15 -14.15 -0.74
C GLU A 28 13.58 -13.63 -0.93
N LYS A 29 14.08 -12.78 -0.03
CA LYS A 29 15.42 -12.14 -0.09
C LYS A 29 15.66 -11.29 -1.35
N LYS A 30 14.59 -10.74 -1.94
CA LYS A 30 14.66 -9.86 -3.12
C LYS A 30 14.89 -8.40 -2.78
N ILE A 31 14.50 -7.98 -1.57
CA ILE A 31 14.71 -6.63 -1.04
C ILE A 31 15.26 -6.69 0.39
N SER A 32 15.84 -5.59 0.86
CA SER A 32 16.29 -5.43 2.23
C SER A 32 15.12 -5.08 3.17
N TYR A 33 15.35 -5.17 4.49
CA TYR A 33 14.33 -4.84 5.48
C TYR A 33 13.86 -3.38 5.40
N LEU A 34 14.78 -2.45 5.07
CA LEU A 34 14.45 -1.03 5.02
C LEU A 34 13.64 -0.67 3.76
N ASP A 35 13.83 -1.40 2.66
CA ASP A 35 13.09 -1.19 1.41
C ASP A 35 11.58 -1.38 1.59
N ILE A 36 11.15 -2.18 2.58
CA ILE A 36 9.73 -2.34 2.91
C ILE A 36 9.09 -0.98 3.23
N PHE A 37 9.77 -0.15 4.02
CA PHE A 37 9.22 1.15 4.43
C PHE A 37 9.13 2.11 3.24
N ASP A 38 10.16 2.11 2.39
CA ASP A 38 10.25 2.99 1.23
C ASP A 38 9.18 2.63 0.19
N LEU A 39 9.00 1.34 -0.11
CA LEU A 39 7.98 0.86 -1.05
C LEU A 39 6.56 1.14 -0.56
N VAL A 40 6.29 0.89 0.73
CA VAL A 40 4.98 1.17 1.33
C VAL A 40 4.65 2.68 1.34
N ALA A 41 5.64 3.53 1.63
CA ALA A 41 5.47 4.98 1.60
C ALA A 41 5.16 5.47 0.17
N GLN A 42 5.96 5.01 -0.80
CA GLN A 42 5.77 5.38 -2.21
C GLN A 42 4.43 4.91 -2.76
N ALA A 43 3.99 3.69 -2.45
CA ALA A 43 2.68 3.20 -2.88
C ALA A 43 1.53 4.05 -2.30
N ALA A 44 1.64 4.47 -1.03
CA ALA A 44 0.63 5.32 -0.39
C ALA A 44 0.60 6.76 -0.95
N GLU A 45 1.76 7.28 -1.37
CA GLU A 45 1.89 8.60 -2.01
C GLU A 45 1.35 8.61 -3.45
N ASN A 46 1.56 7.52 -4.19
CA ASN A 46 1.10 7.37 -5.58
C ASN A 46 -0.36 6.90 -5.71
N ALA A 47 -0.97 6.40 -4.64
CA ALA A 47 -2.37 5.98 -4.65
C ALA A 47 -3.32 7.17 -4.88
N VAL A 48 -4.20 7.03 -5.89
CA VAL A 48 -5.29 7.98 -6.15
C VAL A 48 -6.20 8.03 -4.92
N TYR A 49 -6.43 9.22 -4.37
CA TYR A 49 -7.22 9.35 -3.14
C TYR A 49 -8.73 9.35 -3.42
N ILE A 50 -9.43 8.44 -2.76
CA ILE A 50 -10.88 8.33 -2.78
C ILE A 50 -11.40 8.47 -1.35
N LYS A 51 -12.09 9.58 -1.07
CA LYS A 51 -12.53 9.95 0.29
C LYS A 51 -13.58 9.00 0.87
N LYS A 52 -14.49 8.50 0.04
CA LYS A 52 -15.56 7.55 0.40
C LYS A 52 -15.55 6.40 -0.61
N PRO A 53 -14.59 5.47 -0.50
CA PRO A 53 -14.47 4.41 -1.48
C PRO A 53 -15.61 3.41 -1.34
N SER A 54 -16.06 2.88 -2.47
CA SER A 54 -16.84 1.64 -2.53
C SER A 54 -15.94 0.43 -2.22
N LEU A 55 -16.53 -0.77 -2.14
CA LEU A 55 -15.76 -2.00 -2.03
C LEU A 55 -14.83 -2.19 -3.23
N ASP A 56 -15.32 -1.94 -4.45
CA ASP A 56 -14.54 -2.10 -5.67
C ASP A 56 -13.35 -1.13 -5.70
N ASP A 57 -13.54 0.11 -5.24
CA ASP A 57 -12.45 1.09 -5.10
C ASP A 57 -11.38 0.60 -4.13
N ILE A 58 -11.77 -0.03 -3.02
CA ILE A 58 -10.84 -0.61 -2.03
C ILE A 58 -10.04 -1.75 -2.66
N LEU A 59 -10.72 -2.68 -3.33
CA LEU A 59 -10.08 -3.84 -3.97
C LEU A 59 -9.14 -3.41 -5.09
N GLN A 60 -9.53 -2.43 -5.90
CA GLN A 60 -8.68 -1.86 -6.94
C GLN A 60 -7.47 -1.12 -6.36
N THR A 61 -7.66 -0.39 -5.26
CA THR A 61 -6.56 0.31 -4.56
C THR A 61 -5.55 -0.70 -4.01
N ASP A 62 -6.01 -1.76 -3.35
CA ASP A 62 -5.16 -2.84 -2.84
C ASP A 62 -4.39 -3.52 -3.99
N LYS A 63 -5.09 -3.89 -5.06
CA LYS A 63 -4.47 -4.49 -6.24
C LYS A 63 -3.40 -3.59 -6.86
N ALA A 64 -3.71 -2.32 -7.08
CA ALA A 64 -2.76 -1.36 -7.66
C ALA A 64 -1.54 -1.15 -6.76
N ALA A 65 -1.72 -1.13 -5.43
CA ALA A 65 -0.61 -1.04 -4.49
C ALA A 65 0.28 -2.29 -4.48
N ARG A 66 -0.31 -3.49 -4.67
CA ARG A 66 0.46 -4.73 -4.84
C ARG A 66 1.23 -4.77 -6.15
N GLU A 67 0.67 -4.22 -7.23
CA GLU A 67 1.32 -4.16 -8.55
C GLU A 67 2.42 -3.09 -8.62
N PHE A 68 2.33 -2.05 -7.78
CA PHE A 68 3.35 -1.03 -7.66
C PHE A 68 4.63 -1.54 -6.98
N VAL A 69 4.49 -2.46 -6.03
CA VAL A 69 5.57 -3.03 -5.20
C VAL A 69 6.18 -4.26 -5.83
#